data_AF-A0A851D066-F1
#
_entry.id   AF-A0A851D066-F1
#
_cell.length_a   1.000
_cell.length_b   1.000
_cell.length_c   1.000
_cell.angle_alpha   90.00
_cell.angle_beta   90.00
_cell.angle_gamma   90.00
#
_symmetry.space_group_name_H-M   'P 1'
#
loop_
_entity.id
_entity.type
_entity.pdbx_description
1 polymer ?
#
loop_
_entity_poly.entity_id
_entity_poly.type
_entity_poly.pdbx_seq_one_letter_code
_entity_poly.pdbx_strand_id
1 'polypeptide(L)' 'IVTPRLAKPCPTNPRQRGFIGAAGCLENLKLLQILMNNTKKKHREFRVVFIDIAEAFDTISHEHILKGLKQKGLDEHII' A
#
# COMPACT_ATOMS: atom_id res chain seq x y z
N ILE A 1 6.69 8.86 5.29
CA ILE A 1 6.33 8.38 6.64
C ILE A 1 4.91 8.88 6.91
N VAL A 2 3.95 8.02 7.27
CA VAL A 2 2.62 8.49 7.66
C VAL A 2 2.74 9.29 8.96
N THR A 3 2.21 10.51 8.98
CA THR A 3 2.31 11.38 10.15
C THR A 3 1.34 10.92 11.24
N PRO A 4 1.67 11.10 12.54
CA PRO A 4 0.78 10.70 13.64
C PRO A 4 -0.62 11.31 13.54
N ARG A 5 -0.73 12.53 13.00
CA ARG A 5 -2.01 13.23 12.76
C ARG A 5 -2.96 12.46 11.86
N LEU A 6 -2.43 11.74 10.86
CA LEU A 6 -3.22 10.96 9.90
C LEU A 6 -3.27 9.47 10.25
N ALA A 7 -2.33 8.96 11.06
CA ALA A 7 -2.24 7.54 11.37
C ALA A 7 -3.50 6.97 12.05
N LYS A 8 -4.11 7.73 12.98
CA LYS A 8 -5.33 7.32 13.69
C LYS A 8 -6.60 7.41 12.83
N PRO A 9 -6.91 8.55 12.17
CA PRO A 9 -8.15 8.66 11.40
C PRO A 9 -8.07 7.97 10.03
N CYS A 10 -6.86 7.77 9.48
CA CYS A 10 -6.63 7.16 8.18
C CYS A 10 -5.68 5.95 8.33
N PRO A 11 -6.16 4.81 8.91
CA PRO A 11 -5.33 3.62 8.98
C PRO A 11 -4.91 3.19 7.56
N THR A 12 -3.65 2.82 7.44
CA THR A 12 -3.11 2.26 6.20
C THR A 12 -3.58 0.82 6.03
N ASN A 13 -3.54 0.32 4.80
CA ASN A 13 -3.82 -1.09 4.55
C ASN A 13 -2.82 -1.96 5.32
N PRO A 14 -3.24 -3.02 6.03
CA PRO A 14 -2.32 -3.92 6.75
C PRO A 14 -1.22 -4.54 5.89
N ARG A 15 -1.40 -4.58 4.56
CA ARG A 15 -0.40 -5.07 3.59
C ARG A 15 0.51 -3.97 3.02
N GLN A 16 0.24 -2.69 3.32
CA GLN A 16 1.14 -1.61 2.94
C GLN A 16 2.47 -1.80 3.68
N ARG A 17 3.58 -1.70 2.94
CA ARG A 17 4.93 -1.76 3.52
C ARG A 17 5.74 -0.48 3.28
N GLY A 18 5.34 0.31 2.29
CA GLY A 18 5.90 1.64 2.07
C GLY A 18 5.46 2.63 3.15
N PHE A 19 6.38 3.50 3.56
CA PHE A 19 6.14 4.65 4.45
C PHE A 19 5.57 4.32 5.84
N ILE A 20 5.71 3.07 6.29
CA ILE A 20 5.37 2.62 7.65
C ILE A 20 6.61 2.10 8.38
N GLY A 21 6.56 2.02 9.72
CA GLY A 21 7.63 1.46 10.55
C GLY A 21 7.68 -0.07 10.52
N ALA A 22 7.95 -0.67 9.36
CA ALA A 22 8.04 -2.12 9.18
C ALA A 22 9.32 -2.51 8.41
N ALA A 23 9.56 -3.81 8.24
CA ALA A 23 10.73 -4.39 7.56
C ALA A 23 10.77 -4.15 6.03
N GLY A 24 10.25 -3.01 5.56
CA GLY A 24 10.25 -2.56 4.18
C GLY A 24 9.75 -3.62 3.19
N CYS A 25 10.42 -3.71 2.04
CA CYS A 25 10.05 -4.64 0.98
C CYS A 25 10.44 -6.11 1.25
N LEU A 26 11.29 -6.37 2.25
CA LEU A 26 11.81 -7.72 2.51
C LEU A 26 10.67 -8.71 2.81
N GLU A 27 9.66 -8.27 3.56
CA GLU A 27 8.51 -9.11 3.90
C GLU A 27 7.73 -9.52 2.65
N ASN A 28 7.48 -8.57 1.73
CA ASN A 28 6.78 -8.84 0.48
C ASN A 28 7.59 -9.80 -0.42
N LEU A 29 8.92 -9.63 -0.48
CA LEU A 29 9.80 -10.52 -1.23
C LEU A 29 9.80 -11.95 -0.66
N LYS A 30 9.87 -12.09 0.68
CA LYS A 30 9.78 -13.40 1.34
C LYS A 30 8.43 -14.07 1.09
N LEU A 31 7.34 -13.31 1.19
CA LEU A 31 5.99 -13.82 0.91
C LEU A 31 5.90 -14.31 -0.54
N LEU A 32 6.36 -13.52 -1.51
CA LEU A 32 6.38 -13.89 -2.92
C LEU A 32 7.20 -15.16 -3.16
N GLN A 33 8.39 -15.27 -2.56
CA GLN A 33 9.24 -16.45 -2.65
C GLN A 33 8.54 -17.71 -2.11
N ILE A 34 7.85 -17.61 -0.97
CA ILE A 34 7.10 -18.71 -0.39
C ILE A 34 5.95 -19.14 -1.32
N LEU A 35 5.20 -18.18 -1.86
CA LEU A 35 4.10 -18.46 -2.81
C LEU A 35 4.61 -19.17 -4.08
N MET A 36 5.72 -18.69 -4.64
CA MET A 36 6.37 -19.32 -5.81
C MET A 36 6.86 -20.74 -5.50
N ASN A 37 7.47 -20.96 -4.34
CA ASN A 37 7.96 -22.28 -3.96
C ASN A 37 6.81 -23.27 -3.73
N ASN A 38 5.72 -22.82 -3.09
CA ASN A 38 4.56 -23.66 -2.83
C ASN A 38 3.79 -24.02 -4.10
N THR A 39 3.68 -23.08 -5.05
CA THR A 39 3.01 -23.33 -6.34
C THR A 39 3.81 -24.29 -7.22
N LYS A 40 5.15 -24.14 -7.25
CA LYS A 40 6.06 -25.11 -7.87
C LYS A 40 5.88 -26.52 -7.30
N LYS A 41 5.91 -26.67 -5.96
CA LYS A 41 5.72 -27.98 -5.30
C LYS A 41 4.37 -28.63 -5.60
N LYS A 42 3.33 -27.82 -5.84
CA LYS A 42 1.97 -28.30 -6.13
C LYS A 42 1.68 -28.46 -7.61
N HIS A 43 2.66 -28.21 -8.50
CA HIS A 43 2.50 -28.20 -9.95
C HIS A 43 1.31 -27.34 -10.42
N ARG A 44 1.14 -26.16 -9.82
CA ARG A 44 0.09 -25.21 -10.18
C ARG A 44 0.67 -23.98 -10.84
N GLU A 45 -0.16 -23.36 -11.68
CA GLU A 45 0.16 -22.08 -12.29
C GLU A 45 0.15 -20.94 -11.25
N PHE A 46 1.09 -20.02 -11.39
CA PHE A 46 1.20 -18.82 -10.55
C PHE A 46 1.58 -17.63 -11.42
N ARG A 47 0.78 -16.57 -11.37
CA ARG A 47 0.97 -15.34 -12.14
C ARG A 47 1.15 -14.16 -11.20
N VAL A 48 2.06 -13.26 -11.55
CA VAL A 48 2.34 -12.03 -10.80
C VAL A 48 2.21 -10.87 -11.76
N VAL A 49 1.52 -9.82 -11.33
CA VAL A 49 1.41 -8.55 -12.08
C VAL A 49 2.09 -7.48 -11.26
N PHE A 50 3.07 -6.80 -11.86
CA PHE A 50 3.70 -5.61 -11.30
C PHE A 50 3.00 -4.39 -11.88
N ILE A 51 2.54 -3.50 -11.00
CA ILE A 51 1.84 -2.27 -11.36
C ILE A 51 2.65 -1.11 -10.80
N ASP A 52 2.87 -0.09 -11.62
CA ASP A 52 3.57 1.12 -11.25
C ASP A 52 2.78 2.35 -11.72
N ILE A 53 2.89 3.45 -10.96
CA ILE A 53 2.25 4.73 -11.28
C ILE A 53 3.37 5.75 -11.48
N ALA A 54 3.55 6.21 -12.73
CA ALA A 54 4.55 7.19 -13.07
C ALA A 54 4.32 8.51 -12.32
N GLU A 55 5.38 9.06 -11.73
CA GLU A 55 5.36 10.38 -11.05
C GLU A 55 4.20 10.52 -10.06
N ALA A 56 3.91 9.49 -9.26
CA ALA A 56 2.73 9.47 -8.38
C ALA A 56 2.66 10.66 -7.40
N PHE A 57 3.78 11.27 -7.03
CA PHE A 57 3.79 12.45 -6.16
C PHE A 57 3.45 13.74 -6.91
N ASP A 58 3.75 13.81 -8.21
CA ASP A 58 3.57 15.02 -9.02
C ASP A 58 2.24 14.99 -9.79
N THR A 59 1.75 13.79 -10.13
CA THR A 59 0.58 13.59 -11.02
C THR A 59 -0.74 13.40 -10.28
N ILE A 60 -0.72 13.05 -8.99
CA ILE A 60 -1.94 12.89 -8.19
C ILE A 60 -2.46 14.27 -7.77
N SER A 61 -3.61 14.67 -8.32
CA SER A 61 -4.25 15.95 -7.99
C SER A 61 -4.64 16.03 -6.50
N HIS A 62 -4.62 17.25 -5.95
CA HIS A 62 -5.12 17.52 -4.60
C HIS A 62 -6.57 17.08 -4.41
N GLU A 63 -7.45 17.31 -5.39
CA GLU A 63 -8.86 16.88 -5.32
C GLU A 63 -9.00 15.36 -5.05
N HIS A 64 -8.20 14.53 -5.73
CA HIS A 64 -8.19 13.09 -5.50
C HIS A 64 -7.73 12.72 -4.08
N ILE A 65 -6.73 13.42 -3.55
CA ILE A 65 -6.25 13.22 -2.17
C ILE A 65 -7.36 13.58 -1.18
N LEU A 66 -7.97 14.76 -1.31
CA LEU A 66 -9.04 15.23 -0.41
C LEU A 66 -10.25 14.28 -0.46
N LYS A 67 -10.66 13.85 -1.66
CA LYS A 67 -11.74 12.87 -1.85
C LYS A 67 -11.42 11.55 -1.13
N GLY A 68 -10.18 11.05 -1.24
CA GLY A 68 -9.74 9.85 -0.55
C GLY A 68 -9.75 10.00 0.98
N LEU A 69 -9.36 11.17 1.50
CA LEU A 69 -9.42 11.46 2.94
C LEU A 69 -10.87 11.56 3.45
N LYS A 70 -11.75 12.25 2.72
CA LYS A 70 -13.19 12.32 3.04
C LYS A 70 -13.84 10.94 3.07
N GLN A 71 -13.52 10.06 2.11
CA GLN A 71 -14.02 8.67 2.09
C GLN A 71 -13.57 7.85 3.31
N LYS A 72 -12.43 8.19 3.91
CA LYS A 72 -11.96 7.56 5.14
C LYS A 72 -12.55 8.19 6.41
N GLY A 73 -13.48 9.13 6.29
CA GLY A 73 -14.18 9.76 7.41
C GLY A 73 -13.34 10.83 8.12
N LEU A 74 -12.34 11.41 7.45
CA LEU A 74 -11.67 12.58 8.00
C LEU A 74 -12.59 13.81 7.92
N ASP A 75 -12.66 14.51 9.04
CA ASP A 75 -13.42 15.74 9.20
C ASP A 75 -12.91 16.85 8.29
N GLU A 76 -13.81 17.69 7.76
CA GLU A 76 -13.46 18.81 6.88
C GLU A 76 -12.57 19.85 7.56
N HIS A 77 -12.57 19.96 8.89
CA HIS A 77 -11.69 20.85 9.63
C HIS A 77 -10.23 20.35 9.73
N ILE A 78 -9.97 19.09 9.36
CA ILE A 78 -8.63 18.48 9.31
C ILE A 78 -8.06 18.48 7.87
N ILE A 79 -8.95 18.52 6.87
CA ILE A 79 -8.67 18.41 5.43
C ILE A 79 -8.35 19.78 4.81
#